data_AF-A0A1M7I6E2-F1
#
_entry.id   AF-A0A1M7I6E2-F1
#
_cell.length_a   1.000
_cell.length_b   1.000
_cell.length_c   1.000
_cell.angle_alpha   90.00
_cell.angle_beta   90.00
_cell.angle_gamma   90.00
#
_symmetry.space_group_name_H-M   'P 1'
#
loop_
_entity.id
_entity.type
_entity.pdbx_description
1 polymer ?
#
loop_
_entity_poly.entity_id
_entity_poly.type
_entity_poly.pdbx_seq_one_letter_code
_entity_poly.pdbx_strand_id
1 'polypeptide(L)'
;MCSKLETYEKRILKKLEGIVGTLKRGENVQNRQLQHWLTEEQYAQIELEWNEQKDLRIELRDKPDELKRYEVKLKEAIMMDNRASAYHRKGKKSAAYKCDSKRESLCEDALEILQETVFEDATLQMWFDRTLDFGHGSLIDSSLGNLPRLVTSRSIDKQRDDSRILKKIDVKISVVERAIDELKNCDTVVDNDKEEATWKKLEGFLKLDD
;
A
#
# COMPACT_ATOMS: atom_id res chain seq x y z
N MET A 1 32.61 10.58 -30.60
CA MET A 1 31.54 11.37 -29.94
C MET A 1 30.83 10.64 -28.80
N CYS A 2 31.00 9.32 -28.61
CA CYS A 2 30.37 8.52 -27.55
C CYS A 2 30.66 8.91 -26.09
N SER A 3 31.90 9.29 -25.73
CA SER A 3 32.28 9.45 -24.30
C SER A 3 31.57 10.58 -23.54
N LYS A 4 31.03 11.60 -24.22
CA LYS A 4 30.37 12.74 -23.55
C LYS A 4 28.94 12.46 -23.12
N LEU A 5 28.22 11.59 -23.84
CA LEU A 5 26.85 11.19 -23.49
C LEU A 5 26.85 10.36 -22.20
N GLU A 6 27.75 9.38 -22.11
CA GLU A 6 27.92 8.56 -20.89
C GLU A 6 28.26 9.39 -19.64
N THR A 7 29.10 10.43 -19.75
CA THR A 7 29.46 11.24 -18.58
C THR A 7 28.31 12.16 -18.12
N TYR A 8 27.46 12.59 -19.04
CA TYR A 8 26.26 13.36 -18.75
C TYR A 8 25.18 12.50 -18.10
N GLU A 9 24.92 11.30 -18.63
CA GLU A 9 23.96 10.33 -18.10
C GLU A 9 24.36 9.86 -16.70
N LYS A 10 25.63 9.51 -16.48
CA LYS A 10 26.18 9.17 -15.14
C LYS A 10 25.98 10.32 -14.14
N ARG A 11 26.04 11.57 -14.59
CA ARG A 11 25.79 12.74 -13.74
C ARG A 11 24.30 12.89 -13.40
N ILE A 12 23.40 12.68 -14.36
CA ILE A 12 21.95 12.67 -14.12
C ILE A 12 21.60 11.56 -13.13
N LEU A 13 22.11 10.35 -13.38
CA LEU A 13 21.88 9.18 -12.53
C LEU A 13 22.23 9.46 -11.06
N LYS A 14 23.45 9.95 -10.81
CA LYS A 14 23.90 10.31 -9.45
C LYS A 14 23.00 11.38 -8.80
N LYS A 15 22.42 12.28 -9.59
CA LYS A 15 21.52 13.33 -9.08
C LYS A 15 20.13 12.77 -8.75
N LEU A 16 19.57 11.92 -9.61
CA LEU A 16 18.30 11.24 -9.37
C LEU A 16 18.39 10.30 -8.15
N GLU A 17 19.48 9.53 -8.00
CA GLU A 17 19.72 8.70 -6.81
C GLU A 17 19.77 9.54 -5.52
N GLY A 18 20.41 10.71 -5.56
CA GLY A 18 20.41 11.67 -4.46
C GLY A 18 19.01 12.23 -4.13
N ILE A 19 18.18 12.46 -5.15
CA ILE A 19 16.78 12.87 -5.00
C ILE A 19 15.96 11.75 -4.33
N VAL A 20 16.07 10.51 -4.80
CA VAL A 20 15.40 9.35 -4.17
C VAL A 20 15.79 9.22 -2.71
N GLY A 21 17.09 9.31 -2.39
CA GLY A 21 17.55 9.26 -1.01
C GLY A 21 16.93 10.35 -0.13
N THR A 22 16.75 11.55 -0.68
CA THR A 22 16.09 12.69 0.00
C THR A 22 14.61 12.43 0.24
N LEU A 23 13.89 11.97 -0.79
CA LEU A 23 12.48 11.63 -0.68
C LEU A 23 12.24 10.46 0.30
N LYS A 24 13.10 9.43 0.30
CA LYS A 24 13.01 8.29 1.24
C LYS A 24 13.25 8.69 2.70
N ARG A 25 14.01 9.76 2.94
CA ARG A 25 14.11 10.38 4.28
C ARG A 25 12.87 11.19 4.68
N GLY A 26 11.89 11.31 3.79
CA GLY A 26 10.68 12.13 3.99
C GLY A 26 10.92 13.63 3.77
N GLU A 27 12.07 14.01 3.23
CA GLU A 27 12.41 15.41 2.96
C GLU A 27 11.74 15.87 1.65
N ASN A 28 11.30 17.13 1.63
CA ASN A 28 10.65 17.70 0.46
C ASN A 28 11.68 18.06 -0.63
N VAL A 29 11.44 17.60 -1.86
CA VAL A 29 12.20 18.03 -3.05
C VAL A 29 11.37 19.02 -3.86
N GLN A 30 11.96 20.17 -4.15
CA GLN A 30 11.31 21.23 -4.90
C GLN A 30 10.92 20.77 -6.31
N ASN A 31 9.74 21.17 -6.79
CA ASN A 31 9.24 20.76 -8.10
C ASN A 31 10.18 21.22 -9.24
N ARG A 32 10.79 22.40 -9.14
CA ARG A 32 11.78 22.88 -10.11
C ARG A 32 13.00 21.97 -10.23
N GLN A 33 13.41 21.35 -9.11
CA GLN A 33 14.52 20.41 -9.12
C GLN A 33 14.13 19.11 -9.84
N LEU A 34 12.91 18.60 -9.61
CA LEU A 34 12.41 17.44 -10.33
C LEU A 34 12.28 17.72 -11.83
N GLN A 35 11.70 18.86 -12.22
CA GLN A 35 11.59 19.30 -13.61
C GLN A 35 12.95 19.44 -14.33
N HIS A 36 14.01 19.75 -13.59
CA HIS A 36 15.33 19.92 -14.19
C HIS A 36 16.02 18.58 -14.50
N TRP A 37 15.78 17.56 -13.69
CA TRP A 37 16.48 16.27 -13.80
C TRP A 37 15.65 15.18 -14.50
N LEU A 38 14.33 15.33 -14.55
CA LEU A 38 13.42 14.44 -15.27
C LEU A 38 13.11 15.00 -16.66
N THR A 39 12.77 14.11 -17.59
CA THR A 39 12.17 14.53 -18.87
C THR A 39 10.79 15.11 -18.64
N GLU A 40 10.26 15.83 -19.64
CA GLU A 40 8.91 16.40 -19.58
C GLU A 40 7.85 15.31 -19.36
N GLU A 41 7.99 14.18 -20.05
CA GLU A 41 7.09 13.01 -19.94
C GLU A 41 7.17 12.38 -18.54
N GLN A 42 8.37 12.11 -18.04
CA GLN A 42 8.58 11.56 -16.68
C GLN A 42 8.04 12.51 -15.62
N TYR A 43 8.26 13.81 -15.77
CA TYR A 43 7.73 14.80 -14.82
C TYR A 43 6.19 14.86 -14.86
N ALA A 44 5.59 14.83 -16.04
CA ALA A 44 4.14 14.82 -16.21
C ALA A 44 3.49 13.58 -15.57
N GLN A 45 4.18 12.43 -15.62
CA GLN A 45 3.72 11.19 -15.01
C GLN A 45 3.50 11.30 -13.50
N ILE A 46 4.27 12.13 -12.79
CA ILE A 46 4.06 12.38 -11.34
C ILE A 46 2.65 12.93 -11.08
N GLU A 47 2.19 13.88 -11.88
CA GLU A 47 0.88 14.50 -11.65
C GLU A 47 -0.25 13.59 -12.14
N LEU A 48 -0.03 12.83 -13.21
CA LEU A 48 -0.98 11.80 -13.68
C LEU A 48 -1.22 10.75 -12.59
N GLU A 49 -0.18 10.10 -12.09
CA GLU A 49 -0.31 9.07 -11.05
C GLU A 49 -0.82 9.64 -9.73
N TRP A 50 -0.48 10.90 -9.43
CA TRP A 50 -1.05 11.57 -8.27
C TRP A 50 -2.56 11.84 -8.42
N ASN A 51 -3.03 12.11 -9.63
CA ASN A 51 -4.47 12.25 -9.89
C ASN A 51 -5.18 10.90 -9.83
N GLU A 52 -4.61 9.84 -10.40
CA GLU A 52 -5.14 8.47 -10.23
C GLU A 52 -5.26 8.10 -8.74
N GLN A 53 -4.28 8.48 -7.91
CA GLN A 53 -4.36 8.30 -6.46
C GLN A 53 -5.46 9.14 -5.79
N LYS A 54 -5.84 10.30 -6.34
CA LYS A 54 -7.00 11.06 -5.84
C LYS A 54 -8.31 10.38 -6.23
N ASP A 55 -8.40 9.90 -7.46
CA ASP A 55 -9.60 9.22 -7.97
C ASP A 55 -9.84 7.92 -7.20
N LEU A 56 -8.78 7.14 -6.97
CA LEU A 56 -8.82 5.95 -6.12
C LEU A 56 -9.31 6.28 -4.70
N ARG A 57 -8.91 7.42 -4.11
CA ARG A 57 -9.41 7.85 -2.79
C ARG A 57 -10.90 8.21 -2.81
N ILE A 58 -11.42 8.70 -3.94
CA ILE A 58 -12.84 8.99 -4.11
C ILE A 58 -13.63 7.68 -4.22
N GLU A 59 -13.15 6.74 -5.04
CA GLU A 59 -13.76 5.41 -5.20
C GLU A 59 -13.80 4.65 -3.87
N LEU A 60 -12.67 4.61 -3.15
CA LEU A 60 -12.58 3.93 -1.85
C LEU A 60 -13.43 4.58 -0.74
N ARG A 61 -13.97 5.77 -0.97
CA ARG A 61 -14.93 6.40 -0.05
C ARG A 61 -16.28 5.68 -0.08
N ASP A 62 -16.67 5.12 -1.22
CA ASP A 62 -17.90 4.33 -1.35
C ASP A 62 -17.64 2.87 -1.03
N LYS A 63 -17.76 2.54 0.25
CA LYS A 63 -17.51 1.18 0.76
C LYS A 63 -18.69 0.25 0.45
N PRO A 64 -18.46 -1.04 0.19
CA PRO A 64 -19.49 -2.07 0.22
C PRO A 64 -20.37 -1.98 1.46
N ASP A 65 -21.68 -2.22 1.31
CA ASP A 65 -22.65 -1.99 2.38
C ASP A 65 -22.48 -2.98 3.54
N GLU A 66 -21.99 -4.18 3.25
CA GLU A 66 -21.63 -5.22 4.21
C GLU A 66 -20.54 -4.72 5.16
N LEU A 67 -19.50 -4.06 4.62
CA LEU A 67 -18.44 -3.45 5.43
C LEU A 67 -18.96 -2.27 6.27
N LYS A 68 -19.91 -1.50 5.75
CA LYS A 68 -20.56 -0.42 6.51
C LYS A 68 -21.33 -1.01 7.70
N ARG A 69 -22.06 -2.11 7.52
CA ARG A 69 -22.81 -2.81 8.59
C ARG A 69 -21.86 -3.29 9.69
N TYR A 70 -20.77 -3.96 9.32
CA TYR A 70 -19.71 -4.35 10.27
C TYR A 70 -19.17 -3.15 11.06
N GLU A 71 -18.82 -2.07 10.35
CA GLU A 71 -18.22 -0.89 10.97
C GLU A 71 -19.17 -0.20 11.96
N VAL A 72 -20.48 -0.20 11.68
CA VAL A 72 -21.50 0.33 12.60
C VAL A 72 -21.53 -0.47 13.90
N LYS A 73 -21.61 -1.80 13.83
CA LYS A 73 -21.61 -2.67 15.02
C LYS A 73 -20.35 -2.48 15.86
N LEU A 74 -19.20 -2.44 15.18
CA LEU A 74 -17.93 -2.23 15.87
C LEU A 74 -17.85 -0.85 16.55
N LYS A 75 -18.35 0.21 15.90
CA LYS A 75 -18.42 1.56 16.51
C LYS A 75 -19.33 1.56 17.73
N GLU A 76 -20.49 0.91 17.67
CA GLU A 76 -21.39 0.79 18.81
C GLU A 76 -20.73 0.05 19.97
N ALA A 77 -20.00 -1.04 19.71
CA ALA A 77 -19.26 -1.78 20.73
C ALA A 77 -18.19 -0.89 21.40
N ILE A 78 -17.42 -0.12 20.62
CA ILE A 78 -16.45 0.86 21.14
C ILE A 78 -17.13 1.93 22.01
N MET A 79 -18.30 2.43 21.60
CA MET A 79 -19.05 3.41 22.38
C MET A 79 -19.51 2.81 23.72
N MET A 80 -19.99 1.57 23.73
CA MET A 80 -20.40 0.88 24.96
C MET A 80 -19.22 0.63 25.90
N ASP A 81 -18.06 0.26 25.36
CA ASP A 81 -16.83 0.07 26.14
C ASP A 81 -16.38 1.38 26.84
N ASN A 82 -16.34 2.47 26.08
CA ASN A 82 -16.02 3.80 26.63
C ASN A 82 -17.01 4.22 27.72
N ARG A 83 -18.30 3.91 27.52
CA ARG A 83 -19.36 4.20 28.48
C ARG A 83 -19.24 3.33 29.73
N ALA A 84 -18.95 2.04 29.58
CA ALA A 84 -18.70 1.12 30.69
C ALA A 84 -17.53 1.62 31.54
N SER A 85 -16.40 1.95 30.91
CA SER A 85 -15.23 2.54 31.55
C SER A 85 -15.55 3.82 32.33
N ALA A 86 -16.43 4.68 31.80
CA ALA A 86 -16.90 5.86 32.52
C ALA A 86 -17.76 5.51 33.76
N TYR A 87 -18.58 4.47 33.71
CA TYR A 87 -19.36 4.01 34.87
C TYR A 87 -18.50 3.29 35.91
N HIS A 88 -17.54 2.47 35.49
CA HIS A 88 -16.56 1.82 36.37
C HIS A 88 -15.79 2.85 37.20
N ARG A 89 -15.28 3.92 36.56
CA ARG A 89 -14.61 5.04 37.26
C ARG A 89 -15.50 5.75 38.29
N LYS A 90 -16.82 5.74 38.09
CA LYS A 90 -17.81 6.34 39.00
C LYS A 90 -18.35 5.34 40.03
N GLY A 91 -17.83 4.11 40.08
CA GLY A 91 -18.30 3.05 40.98
C GLY A 91 -19.69 2.50 40.66
N LYS A 92 -20.27 2.83 39.49
CA LYS A 92 -21.63 2.42 39.10
C LYS A 92 -21.65 1.03 38.45
N LYS A 93 -21.37 -0.01 39.24
CA LYS A 93 -21.17 -1.39 38.77
C LYS A 93 -22.32 -1.96 37.93
N SER A 94 -23.58 -1.81 38.36
CA SER A 94 -24.72 -2.36 37.62
C SER A 94 -24.90 -1.73 36.23
N ALA A 95 -24.69 -0.41 36.11
CA ALA A 95 -24.77 0.27 34.82
C ALA A 95 -23.60 -0.11 33.90
N ALA A 96 -22.41 -0.28 34.48
CA ALA A 96 -21.23 -0.73 33.74
C ALA A 96 -21.44 -2.15 33.19
N TYR A 97 -21.90 -3.09 34.01
CA TYR A 97 -22.19 -4.47 33.59
C TYR A 97 -23.19 -4.54 32.43
N LYS A 98 -24.26 -3.73 32.46
CA LYS A 98 -25.20 -3.65 31.32
C LYS A 98 -24.53 -3.17 30.04
N CYS A 99 -23.59 -2.23 30.13
CA CYS A 99 -22.83 -1.77 28.97
C CYS A 99 -21.86 -2.85 28.49
N ASP A 100 -21.20 -3.56 29.41
CA ASP A 100 -20.28 -4.66 29.12
C ASP A 100 -21.00 -5.81 28.40
N SER A 101 -22.16 -6.27 28.90
CA SER A 101 -22.96 -7.30 28.23
C SER A 101 -23.45 -6.85 26.85
N LYS A 102 -23.80 -5.57 26.69
CA LYS A 102 -24.20 -5.06 25.37
C LYS A 102 -23.01 -4.97 24.42
N ARG A 103 -21.83 -4.59 24.91
CA ARG A 103 -20.57 -4.60 24.15
C ARG A 103 -20.25 -6.00 23.66
N GLU A 104 -20.37 -7.01 24.51
CA GLU A 104 -20.13 -8.43 24.14
C GLU A 104 -21.04 -8.87 23.00
N SER A 105 -22.36 -8.68 23.14
CA SER A 105 -23.32 -8.99 22.06
C SER A 105 -23.02 -8.23 20.76
N LEU A 106 -22.61 -6.96 20.83
CA LEU A 106 -22.26 -6.20 19.62
C LEU A 106 -20.96 -6.70 18.96
N CYS A 107 -20.01 -7.19 19.74
CA CYS A 107 -18.80 -7.81 19.19
C CYS A 107 -19.10 -9.16 18.54
N GLU A 108 -20.01 -9.96 19.10
CA GLU A 108 -20.49 -11.20 18.49
C GLU A 108 -21.21 -10.91 17.17
N ASP A 109 -22.15 -9.97 17.16
CA ASP A 109 -22.84 -9.51 15.94
C ASP A 109 -21.80 -9.06 14.87
N ALA A 110 -20.76 -8.31 15.28
CA ALA A 110 -19.73 -7.85 14.36
C ALA A 110 -18.89 -9.00 13.81
N LEU A 111 -18.55 -9.99 14.64
CA LEU A 111 -17.81 -11.17 14.21
C LEU A 111 -18.61 -12.02 13.22
N GLU A 112 -19.91 -12.17 13.46
CA GLU A 112 -20.83 -12.88 12.55
C GLU A 112 -20.87 -12.20 11.18
N ILE A 113 -21.13 -10.88 11.13
CA ILE A 113 -21.15 -10.12 9.88
C ILE A 113 -19.80 -10.24 9.15
N LEU A 114 -18.69 -10.19 9.89
CA LEU A 114 -17.36 -10.33 9.32
C LEU A 114 -17.16 -11.70 8.64
N GLN A 115 -17.57 -12.78 9.30
CA GLN A 115 -17.48 -14.13 8.76
C GLN A 115 -18.39 -14.31 7.53
N GLU A 116 -19.63 -13.84 7.61
CA GLU A 116 -20.60 -13.85 6.50
C GLU A 116 -20.04 -13.11 5.28
N THR A 117 -19.58 -11.87 5.48
CA THR A 117 -19.04 -11.02 4.41
C THR A 117 -17.87 -11.66 3.68
N VAL A 118 -16.92 -12.26 4.41
CA VAL A 118 -15.71 -12.86 3.84
C VAL A 118 -15.99 -14.22 3.22
N PHE A 119 -16.97 -14.94 3.75
CA PHE A 119 -17.43 -16.19 3.15
C PHE A 119 -18.13 -15.95 1.81
N GLU A 120 -18.93 -14.88 1.72
CA GLU A 120 -19.59 -14.46 0.48
C GLU A 120 -18.61 -13.90 -0.54
N ASP A 121 -17.72 -13.00 -0.11
CA ASP A 121 -16.69 -12.39 -0.97
C ASP A 121 -15.34 -12.31 -0.25
N ALA A 122 -14.49 -13.28 -0.57
CA ALA A 122 -13.13 -13.35 -0.03
C ALA A 122 -12.26 -12.15 -0.45
N THR A 123 -12.59 -11.44 -1.54
CA THR A 123 -11.83 -10.25 -1.96
C THR A 123 -11.97 -9.12 -0.95
N LEU A 124 -13.05 -9.08 -0.17
CA LEU A 124 -13.27 -8.06 0.85
C LEU A 124 -12.26 -8.12 2.00
N GLN A 125 -11.51 -9.22 2.13
CA GLN A 125 -10.39 -9.32 3.05
C GLN A 125 -9.38 -8.16 2.87
N MET A 126 -9.20 -7.64 1.65
CA MET A 126 -8.28 -6.51 1.39
C MET A 126 -8.66 -5.22 2.12
N TRP A 127 -9.91 -5.10 2.57
CA TRP A 127 -10.40 -3.91 3.28
C TRP A 127 -10.06 -3.92 4.77
N PHE A 128 -9.50 -5.01 5.30
CA PHE A 128 -9.14 -5.16 6.70
C PHE A 128 -7.64 -4.94 6.93
N ASP A 129 -7.30 -4.45 8.12
CA ASP A 129 -5.95 -4.08 8.52
C ASP A 129 -5.02 -5.27 8.83
N ARG A 130 -5.53 -6.48 8.77
CA ARG A 130 -4.83 -7.74 9.03
C ARG A 130 -5.46 -8.88 8.23
N THR A 131 -4.72 -9.97 8.09
CA THR A 131 -5.24 -11.19 7.47
C THR A 131 -6.35 -11.78 8.32
N LEU A 132 -7.41 -12.25 7.67
CA LEU A 132 -8.53 -12.87 8.35
C LEU A 132 -8.32 -14.37 8.39
N ASP A 133 -8.23 -14.90 9.60
CA ASP A 133 -8.19 -16.33 9.86
C ASP A 133 -9.29 -16.63 10.88
N PHE A 134 -10.13 -17.61 10.59
CA PHE A 134 -11.21 -18.06 11.49
C PHE A 134 -10.99 -19.50 11.95
N GLY A 135 -9.80 -20.05 11.72
CA GLY A 135 -9.40 -21.37 12.17
C GLY A 135 -9.26 -21.48 13.69
N HIS A 136 -9.13 -22.72 14.15
CA HIS A 136 -8.91 -23.02 15.56
C HIS A 136 -7.55 -22.46 16.02
N GLY A 137 -7.56 -21.62 17.05
CA GLY A 137 -6.35 -20.92 17.53
C GLY A 137 -6.06 -19.60 16.81
N SER A 138 -6.99 -19.10 15.98
CA SER A 138 -6.90 -17.75 15.42
C SER A 138 -6.92 -16.69 16.53
N LEU A 139 -6.26 -15.56 16.23
CA LEU A 139 -6.27 -14.37 17.07
C LEU A 139 -7.59 -13.58 16.95
N ILE A 140 -8.42 -13.84 15.93
CA ILE A 140 -9.70 -13.14 15.72
C ILE A 140 -10.81 -13.85 16.48
N ASP A 141 -11.43 -13.13 17.42
CA ASP A 141 -12.58 -13.58 18.21
C ASP A 141 -13.55 -12.40 18.47
N SER A 142 -14.58 -12.64 19.30
CA SER A 142 -15.55 -11.62 19.70
C SER A 142 -15.00 -10.63 20.75
N SER A 143 -13.69 -10.60 20.98
CA SER A 143 -13.07 -9.60 21.84
C SER A 143 -12.84 -8.31 21.06
N LEU A 144 -13.19 -7.16 21.67
CA LEU A 144 -13.19 -5.86 20.99
C LEU A 144 -11.82 -5.46 20.38
N GLY A 145 -10.72 -5.84 21.04
CA GLY A 145 -9.35 -5.56 20.58
C GLY A 145 -8.85 -6.49 19.48
N ASN A 146 -9.47 -7.67 19.35
CA ASN A 146 -9.09 -8.68 18.37
C ASN A 146 -9.85 -8.52 17.05
N LEU A 147 -11.02 -7.88 17.09
CA LEU A 147 -11.80 -7.56 15.89
C LEU A 147 -11.00 -6.65 14.92
N PRO A 148 -10.83 -7.06 13.65
CA PRO A 148 -10.04 -6.33 12.68
C PRO A 148 -10.66 -4.97 12.36
N ARG A 149 -9.84 -3.99 12.02
CA ARG A 149 -10.31 -2.65 11.64
C ARG A 149 -10.26 -2.52 10.13
N LEU A 150 -11.19 -1.75 9.55
CA LEU A 150 -11.07 -1.41 8.14
C LEU A 150 -9.84 -0.54 7.90
N VAL A 151 -9.14 -0.72 6.78
CA VAL A 151 -7.97 0.08 6.39
C VAL A 151 -8.28 1.58 6.27
N THR A 152 -9.54 1.90 5.93
CA THR A 152 -10.09 3.26 5.87
C THR A 152 -10.42 3.87 7.25
N SER A 153 -10.34 3.08 8.32
CA SER A 153 -10.62 3.53 9.69
C SER A 153 -9.53 4.45 10.24
N ARG A 154 -9.93 5.33 11.17
CA ARG A 154 -9.06 6.20 11.96
C ARG A 154 -8.79 5.68 13.38
N SER A 155 -9.22 4.45 13.69
CA SER A 155 -8.99 3.82 14.99
C SER A 155 -7.49 3.67 15.28
N ILE A 156 -7.11 3.85 16.54
CA ILE A 156 -5.74 3.60 17.02
C ILE A 156 -5.40 2.10 17.09
N ASP A 157 -6.42 1.24 17.19
CA ASP A 157 -6.25 -0.23 17.22
C ASP A 157 -5.99 -0.81 15.82
N LYS A 158 -5.93 0.06 14.80
CA LYS A 158 -5.66 -0.34 13.42
C LYS A 158 -4.19 -0.74 13.28
N GLN A 159 -3.94 -1.95 12.79
CA GLN A 159 -2.59 -2.51 12.66
C GLN A 159 -1.84 -2.06 11.40
N ARG A 160 -2.56 -1.75 10.32
CA ARG A 160 -1.98 -1.39 9.03
C ARG A 160 -2.81 -0.32 8.32
N ASP A 161 -2.13 0.49 7.52
CA ASP A 161 -2.76 1.43 6.61
C ASP A 161 -3.17 0.76 5.29
N ASP A 162 -3.99 1.46 4.51
CA ASP A 162 -4.41 1.00 3.19
C ASP A 162 -3.22 1.00 2.23
N SER A 163 -2.73 -0.18 1.86
CA SER A 163 -1.58 -0.36 0.98
C SER A 163 -1.82 0.15 -0.44
N ARG A 164 -3.08 0.33 -0.85
CA ARG A 164 -3.46 0.85 -2.17
C ARG A 164 -3.21 2.36 -2.28
N ILE A 165 -3.18 3.06 -1.14
CA ILE A 165 -3.10 4.51 -1.07
C ILE A 165 -1.65 4.95 -0.89
N LEU A 166 -1.10 5.60 -1.91
CA LEU A 166 0.23 6.18 -1.88
C LEU A 166 0.19 7.65 -1.43
N LYS A 167 1.27 8.11 -0.80
CA LYS A 167 1.49 9.55 -0.57
C LYS A 167 2.13 10.16 -1.80
N LYS A 168 2.01 11.49 -1.96
CA LYS A 168 2.64 12.20 -3.08
C LYS A 168 4.16 12.01 -3.11
N ILE A 169 4.80 11.82 -1.96
CA ILE A 169 6.24 11.50 -1.88
C ILE A 169 6.52 10.12 -2.48
N ASP A 170 5.69 9.11 -2.19
CA ASP A 170 5.88 7.75 -2.71
C ASP A 170 5.69 7.70 -4.24
N VAL A 171 4.71 8.45 -4.77
CA VAL A 171 4.53 8.64 -6.23
C VAL A 171 5.77 9.27 -6.85
N LYS A 172 6.32 10.33 -6.24
CA LYS A 172 7.57 10.94 -6.69
C LYS A 172 8.73 9.95 -6.67
N ILE A 173 8.86 9.14 -5.62
CA ILE A 173 9.90 8.11 -5.51
C ILE A 173 9.77 7.12 -6.67
N SER A 174 8.58 6.57 -6.90
CA SER A 174 8.34 5.57 -7.95
C SER A 174 8.68 6.09 -9.35
N VAL A 175 8.30 7.33 -9.68
CA VAL A 175 8.64 7.93 -10.98
C VAL A 175 10.14 8.13 -11.12
N VAL A 176 10.82 8.63 -10.08
CA VAL A 176 12.27 8.88 -10.15
C VAL A 176 13.05 7.55 -10.19
N GLU A 177 12.60 6.51 -9.49
CA GLU A 177 13.20 5.17 -9.55
C GLU A 177 13.05 4.56 -10.95
N ARG A 178 11.88 4.70 -11.60
CA ARG A 178 11.73 4.28 -13.01
C ARG A 178 12.63 5.06 -13.96
N ALA A 179 12.76 6.37 -13.79
CA ALA A 179 13.69 7.17 -14.58
C ALA A 179 15.16 6.72 -14.39
N ILE A 180 15.53 6.31 -13.18
CA ILE A 180 16.85 5.71 -12.90
C ILE A 180 17.01 4.37 -13.62
N ASP A 181 16.00 3.50 -13.56
CA ASP A 181 16.03 2.18 -14.18
C ASP A 181 16.08 2.28 -15.72
N GLU A 182 15.35 3.22 -16.31
CA GLU A 182 15.43 3.55 -17.74
C GLU A 182 16.84 3.96 -18.15
N LEU A 183 17.50 4.82 -17.37
CA LEU A 183 18.89 5.22 -17.63
C LEU A 183 19.86 4.04 -17.49
N LYS A 184 19.69 3.19 -16.47
CA LYS A 184 20.53 1.99 -16.26
C LYS A 184 20.36 0.96 -17.35
N ASN A 185 19.15 0.82 -17.90
CA ASN A 185 18.86 -0.12 -18.98
C ASN A 185 19.32 0.40 -20.36
N CYS A 186 19.57 1.71 -20.50
CA CYS A 186 20.20 2.24 -21.71
C CYS A 186 21.70 1.88 -21.79
N ASP A 187 22.37 1.74 -20.64
CA ASP A 187 23.78 1.34 -20.56
C ASP A 187 24.02 -0.15 -20.95
N THR A 188 22.99 -1.00 -20.96
CA THR A 188 23.12 -2.45 -21.22
C THR A 188 23.05 -2.86 -22.69
N VAL A 189 22.81 -1.92 -23.62
CA VAL A 189 22.74 -2.21 -25.08
C VAL A 189 24.12 -2.39 -25.73
N VAL A 190 25.23 -2.29 -24.96
CA VAL A 190 26.61 -2.28 -25.48
C VAL A 190 27.35 -3.64 -25.36
N ASP A 191 26.65 -4.76 -25.14
CA ASP A 191 27.27 -6.10 -25.16
C ASP A 191 26.75 -7.00 -26.30
N ASN A 192 26.17 -6.40 -27.37
CA ASN A 192 25.79 -7.12 -28.60
C ASN A 192 26.96 -7.86 -29.28
N ASP A 193 28.21 -7.42 -29.05
CA ASP A 193 29.40 -8.08 -29.58
C ASP A 193 29.60 -9.50 -29.03
N LYS A 194 29.14 -9.77 -27.80
CA LYS A 194 29.23 -11.11 -27.19
C LYS A 194 28.12 -12.03 -27.68
N GLU A 195 26.93 -11.48 -27.92
CA GLU A 195 25.80 -12.25 -28.48
C GLU A 195 26.02 -12.57 -29.96
N GLU A 196 26.56 -11.66 -30.77
CA GLU A 196 26.96 -11.98 -32.15
C GLU A 196 28.05 -13.07 -32.20
N ALA A 197 28.99 -13.05 -31.25
CA ALA A 197 30.04 -14.07 -31.16
C ALA A 197 29.50 -15.44 -30.76
N THR A 198 28.47 -15.53 -29.90
CA THR A 198 27.82 -16.79 -29.54
C THR A 198 26.94 -17.32 -30.68
N TRP A 199 26.20 -16.45 -31.37
CA TRP A 199 25.42 -16.82 -32.55
C TRP A 199 26.29 -17.31 -33.72
N LYS A 200 27.42 -16.65 -34.02
CA LYS A 200 28.39 -17.15 -35.03
C LYS A 200 29.00 -18.50 -34.66
N LYS A 201 29.21 -18.76 -33.36
CA LYS A 201 29.72 -20.05 -32.87
C LYS A 201 28.68 -21.16 -33.02
N LEU A 202 27.40 -20.85 -32.79
CA LEU A 202 26.27 -21.76 -33.00
C LEU A 202 26.02 -22.04 -34.49
N GLU A 203 26.12 -21.04 -35.37
CA GLU A 203 26.04 -21.24 -36.82
C GLU A 203 27.18 -22.10 -37.37
N GLY A 204 28.38 -21.99 -36.79
CA GLY A 204 29.50 -22.88 -37.11
C GLY A 204 29.27 -24.33 -36.66
N PHE A 205 28.49 -24.56 -35.60
CA PHE A 205 28.12 -25.89 -35.10
C PHE A 205 26.97 -26.54 -35.89
N LEU A 206 26.06 -25.74 -36.47
CA LEU A 206 24.89 -26.24 -37.22
C LEU A 206 25.19 -26.61 -38.68
N LYS A 207 26.39 -26.30 -39.19
CA LYS A 207 26.86 -26.83 -40.49
C LYS A 207 27.30 -28.29 -40.29
N LEU A 208 26.33 -29.19 -40.20
CA LEU A 208 26.55 -30.61 -40.38
C LEU A 208 26.78 -30.88 -41.88
N ASP A 209 27.85 -31.61 -42.15
CA ASP A 209 28.23 -32.14 -43.46
C ASP A 209 27.04 -32.89 -44.10
N ASP A 210 26.64 -32.47 -45.31
CA ASP A 210 25.98 -33.34 -46.30
C ASP A 210 27.05 -34.15 -47.05
#